data_AF-A0A6M6E6P8-F1
#
_entry.id   AF-A0A6M6E6P8-F1
#
_cell.length_a   1.000
_cell.length_b   1.000
_cell.length_c   1.000
_cell.angle_alpha   90.00
_cell.angle_beta   90.00
_cell.angle_gamma   90.00
#
_symmetry.space_group_name_H-M   'P 1'
#
loop_
_entity.id
_entity.type
_entity.pdbx_description
1 polymer ?
#
loop_
_entity_poly.entity_id
_entity_poly.type
_entity_poly.pdbx_seq_one_letter_code
_entity_poly.pdbx_strand_id
1 'polypeptide(L)'
;MYAGSLTGGTFITTTELQDGNKAIVKYADSFAAYKAENPNSSVTEDDYKMYFESGDAIQKIMVGEPSRLLKQFEGLESVSLTLPFEGKIYSTEITREELNSYLGFKIESLGEDSEAWRTKFSDEYIYNETKRQEMFNKFVKTQ
;
A
#
# COMPACT_ATOMS: atom_id res chain seq x y z
N MET A 1 -2.26 9.13 13.88
CA MET A 1 -2.21 7.72 13.46
C MET A 1 -1.68 7.71 12.04
N TYR A 2 -0.54 7.05 11.77
CA TYR A 2 0.13 7.09 10.45
C TYR A 2 -0.69 6.40 9.32
N ALA A 3 -1.61 5.51 9.70
CA ALA A 3 -2.53 4.82 8.78
C ALA A 3 -3.31 5.78 7.87
N GLY A 4 -3.82 6.90 8.41
CA GLY A 4 -4.62 7.86 7.65
C GLY A 4 -3.84 8.65 6.59
N SER A 5 -2.50 8.65 6.64
CA SER A 5 -1.65 9.28 5.62
C SER A 5 -1.25 8.34 4.48
N LEU A 6 -1.59 7.05 4.56
CA LEU A 6 -1.40 6.11 3.46
C LEU A 6 -2.40 6.40 2.34
N THR A 7 -2.02 6.12 1.09
CA THR A 7 -2.97 6.21 -0.04
C THR A 7 -4.17 5.28 0.23
N GLY A 8 -5.38 5.80 0.07
CA GLY A 8 -6.60 5.08 0.43
C GLY A 8 -6.80 4.89 1.93
N GLY A 9 -6.08 5.64 2.78
CA GLY A 9 -6.11 5.54 4.25
C GLY A 9 -7.51 5.63 4.86
N THR A 10 -8.44 6.31 4.20
CA THR A 10 -9.87 6.33 4.55
C THR A 10 -10.47 4.93 4.68
N PHE A 11 -10.00 3.97 3.88
CA PHE A 11 -10.55 2.63 3.78
C PHE A 11 -9.74 1.59 4.57
N ILE A 12 -8.75 2.00 5.36
CA ILE A 12 -7.96 1.09 6.19
C ILE A 12 -8.75 0.75 7.47
N THR A 13 -8.87 -0.54 7.77
CA THR A 13 -9.54 -1.08 8.96
C THR A 13 -8.55 -1.63 9.97
N THR A 14 -7.34 -2.00 9.54
CA THR A 14 -6.32 -2.56 10.44
C THR A 14 -4.96 -1.98 10.11
N THR A 15 -4.27 -1.52 11.16
CA THR A 15 -2.82 -1.30 11.18
C THR A 15 -2.24 -1.87 12.45
N GLU A 16 -1.39 -2.88 12.32
CA GLU A 16 -0.79 -3.60 13.44
C GLU A 16 0.72 -3.78 13.23
N LEU A 17 1.47 -3.79 14.33
CA LEU A 17 2.86 -4.23 14.35
C LEU A 17 2.90 -5.61 15.03
N GLN A 18 3.37 -6.62 14.33
CA GLN A 18 3.56 -7.97 14.85
C GLN A 18 5.02 -8.22 15.23
N ASP A 19 5.24 -9.29 15.99
CA ASP A 19 6.57 -9.79 16.33
C ASP A 19 7.44 -9.96 15.06
N GLY A 20 8.74 -9.72 15.20
CA GLY A 20 9.66 -9.70 14.05
C GLY A 20 9.55 -8.44 13.18
N ASN A 21 9.08 -7.32 13.76
CA ASN A 21 9.02 -6.01 13.11
C ASN A 21 8.23 -6.01 11.79
N LYS A 22 7.11 -6.73 11.76
CA LYS A 22 6.22 -6.83 10.59
C LYS A 22 5.03 -5.90 10.74
N ALA A 23 4.84 -4.99 9.79
CA ALA A 23 3.62 -4.19 9.73
C ALA A 23 2.53 -4.92 8.94
N ILE A 24 1.30 -4.93 9.46
CA ILE A 24 0.12 -5.45 8.79
C ILE A 24 -0.82 -4.29 8.49
N VAL A 25 -1.21 -4.14 7.22
CA VAL A 25 -2.20 -3.16 6.76
C VAL A 25 -3.34 -3.89 6.07
N LYS A 26 -4.58 -3.63 6.49
CA LYS A 26 -5.78 -4.19 5.84
C LYS A 26 -6.73 -3.07 5.47
N TYR A 27 -7.22 -3.13 4.24
CA TYR A 27 -8.31 -2.31 3.75
C TYR A 27 -9.64 -3.03 3.96
N ALA A 28 -10.72 -2.27 4.06
CA ALA A 28 -12.07 -2.78 4.19
C ALA A 28 -12.38 -3.75 3.03
N ASP A 29 -13.03 -4.87 3.36
CA ASP A 29 -13.34 -5.90 2.36
C ASP A 29 -14.46 -5.48 1.39
N SER A 30 -15.26 -4.50 1.80
CA SER A 30 -16.48 -4.05 1.16
C SER A 30 -16.86 -2.68 1.70
N PHE A 31 -17.69 -1.96 0.93
CA PHE A 31 -18.30 -0.72 1.40
C PHE A 31 -19.10 -0.93 2.70
N ALA A 32 -19.80 -2.07 2.82
CA ALA A 32 -20.58 -2.39 4.01
C ALA A 32 -19.71 -2.51 5.27
N ALA A 33 -18.58 -3.22 5.20
CA ALA A 33 -17.63 -3.33 6.31
C ALA A 33 -17.01 -1.97 6.65
N TYR A 34 -16.57 -1.21 5.63
CA TYR A 34 -16.09 0.15 5.82
C TYR A 34 -17.10 1.02 6.58
N LYS A 35 -18.37 0.96 6.17
CA LYS A 35 -19.44 1.78 6.74
C LYS A 35 -19.85 1.35 8.14
N ALA A 36 -19.74 0.07 8.47
CA ALA A 36 -19.97 -0.44 9.82
C ALA A 36 -18.95 0.13 10.82
N GLU A 37 -17.69 0.26 10.42
CA GLU A 37 -16.64 0.89 11.25
C GLU A 37 -16.69 2.43 11.21
N ASN A 38 -17.23 3.00 10.13
CA ASN A 38 -17.29 4.45 9.89
C ASN A 38 -18.73 4.96 9.66
N PRO A 39 -19.66 4.79 10.64
CA PRO A 39 -21.08 5.07 10.44
C PRO A 39 -21.37 6.54 10.13
N ASN A 40 -20.51 7.47 10.57
CA ASN A 40 -20.67 8.91 10.34
C ASN A 40 -19.97 9.42 9.07
N SER A 41 -19.23 8.57 8.34
CA SER A 41 -18.58 8.97 7.10
C SER A 41 -19.58 9.44 6.02
N SER A 42 -19.24 10.49 5.27
CA SER A 42 -20.03 10.93 4.12
C SER A 42 -19.74 10.14 2.84
N VAL A 43 -18.75 9.25 2.85
CA VAL A 43 -18.39 8.42 1.69
C VAL A 43 -19.55 7.50 1.33
N THR A 44 -19.96 7.55 0.06
CA THR A 44 -21.01 6.70 -0.50
C THR A 44 -20.44 5.42 -1.10
N GLU A 45 -21.31 4.46 -1.44
CA GLU A 45 -20.89 3.23 -2.12
C GLU A 45 -20.29 3.54 -3.50
N ASP A 46 -20.83 4.54 -4.21
CA ASP A 46 -20.32 4.96 -5.50
C ASP A 46 -18.93 5.58 -5.38
N ASP A 47 -18.69 6.41 -4.36
CA ASP A 47 -17.36 6.97 -4.08
C ASP A 47 -16.34 5.85 -3.82
N TYR A 48 -16.73 4.84 -3.02
CA TYR A 48 -15.89 3.68 -2.72
C TYR A 48 -15.55 2.89 -3.99
N LYS A 49 -16.56 2.57 -4.81
CA LYS A 49 -16.37 1.80 -6.04
C LYS A 49 -15.51 2.59 -7.03
N MET A 50 -15.86 3.83 -7.31
CA MET A 50 -15.16 4.69 -8.27
C MET A 50 -13.67 4.84 -7.92
N TYR A 51 -13.34 4.87 -6.62
CA TYR A 51 -11.96 4.94 -6.18
C TYR A 51 -11.12 3.74 -6.62
N PHE A 52 -11.66 2.52 -6.52
CA PHE A 52 -10.92 1.28 -6.77
C PHE A 52 -11.18 0.66 -8.15
N GLU A 53 -12.29 1.00 -8.82
CA GLU A 53 -12.79 0.38 -10.06
C GLU A 53 -11.77 0.42 -11.21
N SER A 54 -11.02 1.52 -11.35
CA SER A 54 -9.98 1.64 -12.38
C SER A 54 -8.80 0.67 -12.19
N GLY A 55 -8.64 0.08 -11.01
CA GLY A 55 -7.48 -0.74 -10.63
C GLY A 55 -6.16 0.02 -10.47
N ASP A 56 -6.03 1.22 -11.03
CA ASP A 56 -4.85 2.10 -10.89
C ASP A 56 -4.59 2.46 -9.43
N ALA A 57 -5.65 2.82 -8.68
CA ALA A 57 -5.55 3.09 -7.25
C ALA A 57 -5.06 1.86 -6.47
N ILE A 58 -5.59 0.67 -6.79
CA ILE A 58 -5.17 -0.59 -6.18
C ILE A 58 -3.69 -0.82 -6.44
N GLN A 59 -3.22 -0.72 -7.70
CA GLN A 59 -1.81 -0.92 -8.01
C GLN A 59 -0.91 0.07 -7.29
N LYS A 60 -1.28 1.36 -7.26
CA LYS A 60 -0.52 2.40 -6.56
C LYS A 60 -0.43 2.13 -5.07
N ILE A 61 -1.51 1.67 -4.44
CA ILE A 61 -1.52 1.27 -3.03
C ILE A 61 -0.59 0.08 -2.80
N MET A 62 -0.77 -1.00 -3.57
CA MET A 62 -0.04 -2.25 -3.39
C MET A 62 1.47 -2.09 -3.62
N VAL A 63 1.90 -1.16 -4.46
CA VAL A 63 3.32 -0.87 -4.72
C VAL A 63 3.88 0.20 -3.78
N GLY A 64 3.12 1.29 -3.61
CA GLY A 64 3.58 2.50 -2.95
C GLY A 64 3.62 2.41 -1.43
N GLU A 65 2.55 1.90 -0.82
CA GLU A 65 2.42 1.97 0.64
C GLU A 65 3.36 1.02 1.38
N PRO A 66 3.58 -0.24 0.96
CA PRO A 66 4.59 -1.10 1.59
C PRO A 66 5.99 -0.49 1.50
N SER A 67 6.34 0.08 0.35
CA SER A 67 7.64 0.72 0.13
C SER A 67 7.81 1.98 0.98
N ARG A 68 6.76 2.78 1.11
CA ARG A 68 6.75 3.98 1.96
C ARG A 68 6.92 3.63 3.44
N LEU A 69 6.26 2.56 3.91
CA LEU A 69 6.40 2.06 5.28
C LEU A 69 7.84 1.58 5.55
N LEU A 70 8.41 0.77 4.64
CA LEU A 70 9.79 0.28 4.76
C LEU A 70 10.84 1.39 4.69
N LYS A 71 10.56 2.47 3.95
CA LYS A 71 11.35 3.71 3.94
C LYS A 71 11.33 4.40 5.30
N GLN A 72 10.13 4.63 5.84
CA GLN A 72 9.94 5.54 6.97
C GLN A 72 10.31 4.91 8.31
N PHE A 73 10.15 3.60 8.45
CA PHE A 73 10.40 2.90 9.69
C PHE A 73 11.58 1.94 9.54
N GLU A 74 12.79 2.42 9.82
CA GLU A 74 14.02 1.60 9.73
C GLU A 74 13.96 0.32 10.58
N GLY A 75 13.17 0.31 11.66
CA GLY A 75 12.93 -0.89 12.46
C GLY A 75 12.09 -1.96 11.75
N LEU A 76 11.24 -1.62 10.77
CA LEU A 76 10.39 -2.58 10.07
C LEU A 76 11.20 -3.51 9.15
N GLU A 77 11.02 -4.81 9.28
CA GLU A 77 11.65 -5.79 8.41
C GLU A 77 10.78 -6.15 7.21
N SER A 78 9.46 -6.12 7.39
CA SER A 78 8.50 -6.49 6.36
C SER A 78 7.17 -5.77 6.51
N VAL A 79 6.42 -5.72 5.41
CA VAL A 79 5.06 -5.20 5.36
C VAL A 79 4.18 -6.21 4.66
N SER A 80 3.05 -6.54 5.29
CA SER A 80 1.94 -7.22 4.64
C SER A 80 0.80 -6.24 4.41
N LEU A 81 0.28 -6.21 3.19
CA LEU A 81 -0.85 -5.38 2.81
C LEU A 81 -1.90 -6.23 2.11
N THR A 82 -3.16 -6.11 2.56
CA THR A 82 -4.31 -6.81 1.97
C THR A 82 -5.40 -5.82 1.60
N LEU A 83 -5.85 -5.90 0.35
CA LEU A 83 -6.91 -5.06 -0.22
C LEU A 83 -7.89 -5.95 -0.99
N PRO A 84 -9.08 -6.23 -0.44
CA PRO A 84 -10.15 -6.89 -1.18
C PRO A 84 -10.95 -5.87 -2.00
N PHE A 85 -11.32 -6.22 -3.22
CA PHE A 85 -12.22 -5.41 -4.05
C PHE A 85 -12.97 -6.29 -5.06
N GLU A 86 -14.31 -6.17 -5.10
CA GLU A 86 -15.20 -6.87 -6.03
C GLU A 86 -14.92 -8.38 -6.19
N GLY A 87 -14.80 -9.08 -5.07
CA GLY A 87 -14.58 -10.53 -5.05
C GLY A 87 -13.15 -10.97 -5.35
N LYS A 88 -12.22 -10.04 -5.62
CA LYS A 88 -10.78 -10.31 -5.72
C LYS A 88 -10.08 -9.90 -4.44
N ILE A 89 -9.01 -10.62 -4.10
CA ILE A 89 -8.14 -10.25 -2.98
C ILE A 89 -6.75 -9.96 -3.51
N TYR A 90 -6.32 -8.71 -3.37
CA TYR A 90 -4.96 -8.27 -3.64
C TYR A 90 -4.15 -8.35 -2.35
N SER A 91 -3.05 -9.09 -2.38
CA SER A 91 -2.20 -9.26 -1.20
C SER A 91 -0.73 -9.20 -1.56
N THR A 92 0.05 -8.59 -0.68
CA THR A 92 1.51 -8.61 -0.76
C THR A 92 2.10 -8.83 0.63
N GLU A 93 3.26 -9.46 0.64
CA GLU A 93 4.14 -9.56 1.79
C GLU A 93 5.54 -9.32 1.25
N ILE A 94 6.12 -8.18 1.58
CA ILE A 94 7.41 -7.75 1.06
C ILE A 94 8.34 -7.46 2.22
N THR A 95 9.53 -8.06 2.18
CA THR A 95 10.62 -7.71 3.10
C THR A 95 11.41 -6.53 2.56
N ARG A 96 12.09 -5.80 3.46
CA ARG A 96 13.04 -4.75 3.05
C ARG A 96 14.12 -5.30 2.14
N GLU A 97 14.62 -6.50 2.43
CA GLU A 97 15.68 -7.13 1.64
C GLU A 97 15.23 -7.38 0.20
N GLU A 98 14.05 -7.96 0.00
CA GLU A 98 13.48 -8.20 -1.33
C GLU A 98 13.26 -6.90 -2.10
N LEU A 99 12.71 -5.88 -1.43
CA LEU A 99 12.48 -4.57 -2.03
C LEU A 99 13.81 -3.93 -2.46
N ASN A 100 14.80 -3.92 -1.57
CA ASN A 100 16.11 -3.34 -1.84
C ASN A 100 16.84 -4.08 -2.96
N SER A 101 16.72 -5.41 -3.00
CA SER A 101 17.28 -6.23 -4.08
C SER A 101 16.62 -5.93 -5.43
N TYR A 102 15.31 -5.69 -5.46
CA TYR A 102 14.58 -5.35 -6.69
C TYR A 102 14.92 -3.93 -7.18
N LEU A 103 15.02 -2.97 -6.26
CA LEU A 103 15.31 -1.58 -6.57
C LEU A 103 16.79 -1.33 -6.93
N GLY A 104 17.70 -2.17 -6.44
CA GLY A 104 19.15 -1.95 -6.57
C GLY A 104 19.68 -0.85 -5.65
N PHE A 105 18.87 -0.36 -4.71
CA PHE A 105 19.27 0.58 -3.67
C PHE A 105 18.46 0.35 -2.40
N LYS A 106 18.95 0.92 -1.29
CA LYS A 106 18.29 0.85 0.02
C LYS A 106 17.12 1.82 0.11
N ILE A 107 15.89 1.33 0.19
CA ILE A 107 14.70 2.19 0.25
C ILE A 107 14.73 3.13 1.47
N GLU A 108 15.24 2.65 2.60
CA GLU A 108 15.43 3.40 3.84
C GLU A 108 16.42 4.55 3.69
N SER A 109 17.36 4.46 2.73
CA SER A 109 18.31 5.56 2.46
C SER A 109 17.65 6.81 1.89
N LEU A 110 16.39 6.72 1.44
CA LEU A 110 15.62 7.88 1.00
C LEU A 110 15.08 8.70 2.18
N GLY A 111 15.03 8.13 3.40
CA GLY A 111 14.68 8.82 4.64
C GLY A 111 13.46 9.76 4.54
N GLU A 112 13.60 10.97 5.08
CA GLU A 112 12.60 12.05 4.98
C GLU A 112 12.76 12.92 3.72
N ASP A 113 13.74 12.64 2.85
CA ASP A 113 13.99 13.42 1.64
C ASP A 113 12.85 13.20 0.63
N SER A 114 11.93 14.17 0.58
CA SER A 114 10.77 14.14 -0.30
C SER A 114 11.16 14.13 -1.77
N GLU A 115 12.25 14.78 -2.15
CA GLU A 115 12.70 14.88 -3.53
C GLU A 115 13.39 13.59 -3.97
N ALA A 116 14.21 12.99 -3.10
CA ALA A 116 14.79 11.67 -3.36
C ALA A 116 13.71 10.58 -3.43
N TRP A 117 12.70 10.61 -2.54
CA TRP A 117 11.53 9.74 -2.64
C TRP A 117 10.81 9.92 -3.98
N ARG A 118 10.51 11.17 -4.36
CA ARG A 118 9.78 11.48 -5.58
C ARG A 118 10.52 10.95 -6.81
N THR A 119 11.77 11.37 -6.98
CA THR A 119 12.55 11.13 -8.19
C THR A 119 13.08 9.70 -8.31
N LYS A 120 13.45 9.04 -7.20
CA LYS A 120 14.03 7.69 -7.24
C LYS A 120 13.01 6.57 -7.09
N PHE A 121 11.84 6.84 -6.50
CA PHE A 121 10.83 5.82 -6.25
C PHE A 121 9.45 6.19 -6.82
N SER A 122 8.86 7.31 -6.39
CA SER A 122 7.46 7.62 -6.70
C SER A 122 7.22 7.77 -8.20
N ASP A 123 8.00 8.59 -8.88
CA ASP A 123 7.84 8.85 -10.31
C ASP A 123 8.15 7.58 -11.12
N GLU A 124 9.11 6.78 -10.67
CA GLU A 124 9.61 5.58 -11.35
C GLU A 124 8.77 4.32 -11.13
N TYR A 125 8.12 4.14 -9.99
CA TYR A 125 7.44 2.88 -9.63
C TYR A 125 5.97 3.06 -9.23
N ILE A 126 5.52 4.29 -8.92
CA ILE A 126 4.10 4.58 -8.63
C ILE A 126 3.43 5.27 -9.83
N TYR A 127 4.06 6.28 -10.42
CA TYR A 127 3.46 7.06 -11.51
C TYR A 127 3.86 6.60 -12.91
N ASN A 128 4.97 5.90 -13.06
CA ASN A 128 5.30 5.17 -14.29
C ASN A 128 4.47 3.87 -14.34
N GLU A 129 3.47 3.83 -15.22
CA GLU A 129 2.53 2.72 -15.34
C GLU A 129 3.20 1.37 -15.66
N THR A 130 4.17 1.36 -16.58
CA THR A 130 4.86 0.13 -16.98
C THR A 130 5.63 -0.47 -15.80
N LYS A 131 6.47 0.34 -15.14
CA LYS A 131 7.26 -0.13 -13.99
C LYS A 131 6.39 -0.46 -12.78
N ARG A 132 5.31 0.30 -12.55
CA ARG A 132 4.32 -0.02 -11.52
C ARG A 132 3.71 -1.39 -11.77
N GLN A 133 3.29 -1.68 -13.00
CA GLN A 133 2.70 -2.96 -13.35
C GLN A 133 3.71 -4.11 -13.20
N GLU A 134 4.97 -3.91 -13.59
CA GLU A 134 6.04 -4.89 -13.38
C GLU A 134 6.23 -5.22 -11.90
N MET A 135 6.34 -4.21 -11.05
CA MET A 135 6.50 -4.37 -9.61
C MET A 135 5.25 -5.00 -8.97
N PHE A 136 4.06 -4.58 -9.39
CA PHE A 136 2.79 -5.17 -8.97
C PHE A 136 2.77 -6.66 -9.29
N ASN A 137 3.04 -7.05 -10.53
CA ASN A 137 3.06 -8.46 -10.95
C ASN A 137 4.14 -9.27 -10.23
N LYS A 138 5.23 -8.63 -9.80
CA LYS A 138 6.33 -9.29 -9.08
C LYS A 138 5.96 -9.63 -7.63
N PHE A 139 5.26 -8.72 -6.94
CA PHE A 139 5.07 -8.81 -5.48
C PHE A 139 3.62 -9.01 -5.03
N VAL A 140 2.64 -8.83 -5.92
CA VAL A 140 1.22 -8.91 -5.58
C VAL A 140 0.62 -10.21 -6.07
N LYS A 141 -0.05 -10.92 -5.16
CA LYS A 141 -0.89 -12.07 -5.47
C LYS A 141 -2.34 -11.59 -5.57
N THR A 142 -3.01 -11.98 -6.65
CA THR A 142 -4.45 -11.78 -6.83
C THR A 142 -5.13 -13.14 -6.73
N GLN A 143 -6.11 -13.26 -5.84
CA GLN A 143 -6.94 -14.44 -5.65
C GLN A 143 -8.38 -14.13 -6.06
#